data_AF-F9RN48-F1
#
_entry.id   AF-F9RN48-F1
#
_cell.length_a   1.000
_cell.length_b   1.000
_cell.length_c   1.000
_cell.angle_alpha   90.00
_cell.angle_beta   90.00
_cell.angle_gamma   90.00
#
_symmetry.space_group_name_H-M   'P 1'
#
loop_
_entity.id
_entity.type
_entity.pdbx_description
1 polymer ?
#
loop_
_entity_poly.entity_id
_entity_poly.type
_entity_poly.pdbx_seq_one_letter_code
_entity_poly.pdbx_strand_id
1 'polypeptide(L)'
;SDDGAYDTMLCYEAIHAKNAVPLISPREGAAFWERGHTRNLAVGCQKLSGSNKHWKKKYGYHKRSISETAMFRVKKLLGGTLSLRNYNAQVGETYAMIKALNKLTGLGMPKTVAIA
;
A
#
# COMPACT_ATOMS: atom_id res chain seq x y z
N SER A 1 -12.15 -2.39 -4.88
CA SER A 1 -11.09 -2.20 -3.87
C SER A 1 -11.82 -1.88 -2.60
N ASP A 2 -11.78 -2.82 -1.65
CA ASP A 2 -12.56 -2.82 -0.41
C ASP A 2 -12.03 -1.81 0.63
N ASP A 3 -10.99 -1.06 0.27
CA ASP A 3 -10.35 -0.08 1.12
C ASP A 3 -11.24 1.12 1.48
N GLY A 4 -12.32 1.33 0.71
CA GLY A 4 -13.37 2.27 1.07
C GLY A 4 -14.02 1.94 2.42
N ALA A 5 -13.94 0.70 2.90
CA ALA A 5 -14.41 0.33 4.24
C ALA A 5 -13.73 1.16 5.34
N TYR A 6 -12.44 1.47 5.20
CA TYR A 6 -11.66 2.27 6.15
C TYR A 6 -11.94 3.77 6.10
N ASP A 7 -12.81 4.23 5.19
CA ASP A 7 -13.19 5.64 5.07
C ASP A 7 -14.18 6.06 6.17
N THR A 8 -13.72 6.06 7.42
CA THR A 8 -14.50 6.36 8.63
C THR A 8 -13.75 7.30 9.56
N MET A 9 -14.46 8.11 10.35
CA MET A 9 -13.84 9.05 11.31
C MET A 9 -12.85 8.35 12.24
N LEU A 10 -13.25 7.23 12.84
CA LEU A 10 -12.40 6.44 13.75
C LEU A 10 -11.08 6.01 13.11
N CYS A 11 -11.09 5.64 11.82
CA CYS A 11 -9.85 5.30 11.11
C CYS A 11 -8.94 6.52 10.93
N TYR A 12 -9.49 7.69 10.59
CA TYR A 12 -8.72 8.92 10.46
C TYR A 12 -8.14 9.38 11.82
N GLU A 13 -8.92 9.29 12.90
CA GLU A 13 -8.47 9.57 14.27
C GLU A 13 -7.34 8.63 14.70
N ALA A 14 -7.48 7.31 14.46
CA ALA A 14 -6.45 6.33 14.80
C ALA A 14 -5.15 6.55 14.02
N ILE A 15 -5.23 7.00 12.77
CA ILE A 15 -4.06 7.37 11.95
C ILE A 15 -3.41 8.64 12.51
N HIS A 16 -4.22 9.64 12.86
CA HIS A 16 -3.74 10.89 13.42
C HIS A 16 -3.03 10.68 14.77
N ALA A 17 -3.58 9.83 15.64
CA ALA A 17 -2.96 9.43 16.91
C ALA A 17 -1.57 8.79 16.73
N LYS A 18 -1.28 8.25 15.54
CA LYS A 18 0.03 7.69 15.19
C LYS A 18 0.95 8.68 14.47
N ASN A 19 0.58 9.95 14.39
CA ASN A 19 1.29 10.99 13.62
C ASN A 19 1.53 10.61 12.15
N ALA A 20 0.58 9.87 11.56
CA ALA A 20 0.66 9.39 10.19
C ALA A 20 -0.28 10.17 9.26
N VAL A 21 0.02 10.16 7.96
CA VAL A 21 -0.84 10.77 6.94
C VAL A 21 -1.84 9.73 6.41
N PRO A 22 -3.16 10.01 6.45
CA PRO A 22 -4.15 9.07 5.95
C PRO A 22 -4.08 8.97 4.43
N LEU A 23 -3.99 7.74 3.91
CA LEU A 23 -4.03 7.41 2.49
C LEU A 23 -5.17 6.43 2.22
N ILE A 24 -6.39 6.86 2.49
CA ILE A 24 -7.61 6.05 2.37
C ILE A 24 -8.43 6.54 1.17
N SER A 25 -8.84 5.62 0.31
CA SER A 25 -9.69 5.94 -0.83
C SER A 25 -11.11 6.25 -0.34
N PRO A 26 -11.72 7.38 -0.74
CA PRO A 26 -13.10 7.67 -0.39
C PRO A 26 -14.06 6.62 -0.91
N ARG A 27 -15.15 6.35 -0.16
CA ARG A 27 -16.28 5.54 -0.64
C ARG A 27 -16.93 6.16 -1.88
N GLU A 28 -17.62 5.35 -2.67
CA GLU A 28 -18.47 5.86 -3.74
C GLU A 28 -19.58 6.73 -3.15
N GLY A 29 -19.88 7.86 -3.80
CA GLY A 29 -20.88 8.81 -3.31
C GLY A 29 -20.51 9.56 -2.04
N ALA A 30 -19.25 9.50 -1.57
CA ALA A 30 -18.79 10.18 -0.37
C ALA A 30 -19.22 11.67 -0.33
N ALA A 31 -19.85 12.07 0.78
CA ALA A 31 -20.11 13.46 1.11
C ALA A 31 -18.89 14.09 1.82
N PHE A 32 -18.79 15.41 1.76
CA PHE A 32 -17.81 16.13 2.56
C PHE A 32 -18.14 15.99 4.06
N TRP A 33 -17.10 15.90 4.88
CA TRP A 33 -17.21 16.10 6.32
C TRP A 33 -17.06 17.59 6.66
N GLU A 34 -16.98 17.89 7.95
CA GLU A 34 -16.72 19.22 8.48
C GLU A 34 -15.60 19.98 7.74
N ARG A 35 -15.75 21.30 7.69
CA ARG A 35 -14.85 22.17 6.93
C ARG A 35 -13.42 22.03 7.48
N GLY A 36 -12.47 21.83 6.58
CA GLY A 36 -11.05 21.69 6.93
C GLY A 36 -10.60 20.24 7.16
N HIS A 37 -11.51 19.26 7.20
CA HIS A 37 -11.12 17.87 7.39
C HIS A 37 -10.25 17.35 6.23
N THR A 38 -9.12 16.69 6.54
CA THR A 38 -8.11 16.24 5.57
C THR A 38 -8.65 15.32 4.47
N ARG A 39 -9.62 14.46 4.82
CA ARG A 39 -10.42 13.64 3.88
C ARG A 39 -11.06 14.42 2.74
N ASN A 40 -11.49 15.67 2.97
CA ASN A 40 -12.30 16.42 2.00
C ASN A 40 -11.54 16.71 0.69
N LEU A 41 -10.20 16.77 0.72
CA LEU A 41 -9.40 16.87 -0.50
C LEU A 41 -9.59 15.67 -1.42
N ALA A 42 -9.61 14.45 -0.84
CA ALA A 42 -9.81 13.22 -1.60
C ALA A 42 -11.23 13.13 -2.18
N VAL A 43 -12.23 13.51 -1.39
CA VAL A 43 -13.65 13.57 -1.82
C VAL A 43 -13.84 14.59 -2.95
N GLY A 44 -13.23 15.77 -2.83
CA GLY A 44 -13.26 16.78 -3.89
C GLY A 44 -12.65 16.28 -5.20
N CYS A 45 -11.48 15.63 -5.13
CA CYS A 45 -10.87 15.01 -6.31
C CYS A 45 -11.76 13.93 -6.94
N GLN A 46 -12.41 13.09 -6.12
CA GLN A 46 -13.33 12.06 -6.60
C GLN A 46 -14.53 12.67 -7.31
N LYS A 47 -15.18 13.69 -6.73
CA LYS A 47 -16.33 14.38 -7.32
C LYS A 47 -15.98 15.05 -8.64
N LEU A 48 -14.82 15.73 -8.70
CA LEU A 48 -14.35 16.40 -9.93
C LEU A 48 -13.96 15.41 -11.04
N SER A 49 -13.33 14.30 -10.69
CA SER A 49 -12.80 13.34 -11.68
C SER A 49 -13.75 12.19 -11.99
N GLY A 50 -14.90 12.11 -11.31
CA GLY A 50 -15.84 10.97 -11.35
C GLY A 50 -15.27 9.64 -10.81
N SER A 51 -14.03 9.62 -10.31
CA SER A 51 -13.38 8.41 -9.81
C SER A 51 -12.18 8.73 -8.90
N ASN A 52 -11.76 7.73 -8.13
CA ASN A 52 -10.57 7.85 -7.29
C ASN A 52 -9.24 7.74 -8.05
N LYS A 53 -9.25 7.50 -9.38
CA LYS A 53 -8.02 7.23 -10.16
C LYS A 53 -7.03 8.39 -10.09
N HIS A 54 -7.49 9.62 -10.29
CA HIS A 54 -6.64 10.80 -10.27
C HIS A 54 -6.01 11.02 -8.89
N TRP A 55 -6.82 10.96 -7.84
CA TRP A 55 -6.34 11.06 -6.45
C TRP A 55 -5.33 9.95 -6.13
N LYS A 56 -5.63 8.69 -6.48
CA LYS A 56 -4.74 7.55 -6.23
C LYS A 56 -3.36 7.74 -6.88
N LYS A 57 -3.31 8.25 -8.12
CA LYS A 57 -2.07 8.55 -8.82
C LYS A 57 -1.32 9.71 -8.16
N LYS A 58 -2.01 10.82 -7.88
CA LYS A 58 -1.41 12.05 -7.33
C LYS A 58 -0.79 11.83 -5.94
N TYR A 59 -1.45 11.04 -5.08
CA TYR A 59 -1.02 10.83 -3.70
C TYR A 59 -0.28 9.50 -3.47
N GLY A 60 0.05 8.76 -4.54
CA GLY A 60 0.89 7.57 -4.44
C GLY A 60 0.22 6.38 -3.74
N TYR A 61 -1.08 6.19 -3.94
CA TYR A 61 -1.86 5.10 -3.32
C TYR A 61 -1.30 3.69 -3.58
N HIS A 62 -0.61 3.50 -4.70
CA HIS A 62 -0.06 2.20 -5.11
C HIS A 62 1.07 1.66 -4.22
N LYS A 63 1.58 2.44 -3.26
CA LYS A 63 2.61 1.97 -2.30
C LYS A 63 2.16 0.75 -1.50
N ARG A 64 0.88 0.70 -1.11
CA ARG A 64 0.31 -0.44 -0.38
C ARG A 64 0.28 -1.69 -1.25
N SER A 65 -0.23 -1.59 -2.47
CA SER A 65 -0.28 -2.74 -3.39
C SER A 65 1.11 -3.29 -3.71
N ILE A 66 2.14 -2.43 -3.78
CA ILE A 66 3.53 -2.86 -3.97
C ILE A 66 4.02 -3.70 -2.78
N SER A 67 3.75 -3.22 -1.56
CA SER A 67 4.13 -3.92 -0.33
C SER A 67 3.38 -5.24 -0.17
N GLU A 68 2.07 -5.25 -0.44
CA GLU A 68 1.25 -6.47 -0.45
C GLU A 68 1.75 -7.48 -1.48
N THR A 69 2.09 -7.02 -2.70
CA THR A 69 2.69 -7.87 -3.75
C THR A 69 4.03 -8.44 -3.32
N ALA A 70 4.89 -7.64 -2.69
CA ALA A 70 6.17 -8.10 -2.18
C ALA A 70 5.98 -9.20 -1.11
N MET A 71 5.09 -8.97 -0.14
CA MET A 71 4.77 -9.97 0.89
C MET A 71 4.13 -11.22 0.33
N PHE A 72 3.25 -11.10 -0.67
CA PHE A 72 2.69 -12.25 -1.38
C PHE A 72 3.79 -13.11 -2.01
N ARG A 73 4.78 -12.48 -2.66
CA ARG A 73 5.92 -13.19 -3.25
C ARG A 73 6.81 -13.85 -2.20
N VAL A 74 7.07 -13.19 -1.06
CA VAL A 74 7.77 -13.81 0.08
C VAL A 74 7.03 -15.08 0.50
N LYS A 75 5.73 -14.99 0.77
CA LYS A 75 4.92 -16.13 1.22
C LYS A 75 4.89 -17.29 0.21
N LYS A 76 4.81 -16.97 -1.09
CA LYS A 76 4.72 -17.97 -2.14
C LYS A 76 6.05 -18.65 -2.48
N LEU A 77 7.15 -17.91 -2.42
CA LEU A 77 8.45 -18.42 -2.89
C LEU A 77 9.35 -18.90 -1.76
N LEU A 78 9.22 -18.34 -0.56
CA LEU A 78 10.19 -18.51 0.53
C LEU A 78 9.58 -19.09 1.81
N GLY A 79 8.30 -19.45 1.78
CA GLY A 79 7.56 -19.90 2.95
C GLY A 79 7.04 -18.71 3.76
N GLY A 80 5.75 -18.69 4.06
CA GLY A 80 5.08 -17.58 4.74
C GLY A 80 5.32 -17.50 6.25
N THR A 81 6.36 -18.16 6.76
CA THR A 81 6.63 -18.37 8.18
C THR A 81 8.11 -18.23 8.47
N LEU A 82 8.45 -17.78 9.67
CA LEU A 82 9.82 -17.78 10.19
C LEU A 82 10.06 -19.05 11.00
N SER A 83 11.16 -19.74 10.72
CA SER A 83 11.50 -21.03 11.34
C SER A 83 12.26 -20.87 12.66
N LEU A 84 12.98 -19.76 12.82
CA LEU A 84 13.84 -19.54 13.98
C LEU A 84 13.03 -19.02 15.18
N ARG A 85 13.41 -19.44 16.38
CA ARG A 85 12.68 -19.13 17.63
C ARG A 85 13.21 -17.93 18.41
N ASN A 86 14.36 -17.38 18.01
CA ASN A 86 14.96 -16.20 18.62
C ASN A 86 14.70 -14.97 17.74
N TYR A 87 14.33 -13.83 18.36
CA TYR A 87 13.99 -12.60 17.63
C TYR A 87 15.10 -12.11 16.69
N ASN A 88 16.34 -12.02 17.17
CA ASN A 88 17.46 -11.56 16.33
C ASN A 88 17.73 -12.54 15.19
N ALA A 89 17.54 -13.84 15.44
CA ALA A 89 17.65 -14.87 14.41
C ALA A 89 16.53 -14.71 13.35
N GLN A 90 15.29 -14.44 13.77
CA GLN A 90 14.16 -14.14 12.88
C GLN A 90 14.39 -12.90 12.00
N VAL A 91 15.02 -11.86 12.58
CA VAL A 91 15.44 -10.67 11.81
C VAL A 91 16.45 -11.08 10.74
N GLY A 92 17.47 -11.88 11.09
CA GLY A 92 18.45 -12.39 10.14
C GLY A 92 17.85 -13.27 9.04
N GLU A 93 16.94 -14.17 9.40
CA GLU A 93 16.16 -15.00 8.47
C GLU A 93 15.38 -14.14 7.48
N THR A 94 14.68 -13.11 7.98
CA THR A 94 13.94 -12.16 7.13
C THR A 94 14.88 -11.43 6.17
N TYR A 95 16.04 -10.95 6.62
CA TYR A 95 17.01 -10.31 5.73
C TYR A 95 17.50 -11.25 4.63
N ALA A 96 17.77 -12.51 4.96
CA ALA A 96 18.16 -13.53 3.98
C ALA A 96 17.05 -13.78 2.95
N MET A 97 15.80 -13.90 3.40
CA MET A 97 14.63 -14.06 2.53
C MET A 97 14.48 -12.88 1.55
N ILE A 98 14.55 -11.64 2.05
CA ILE A 98 14.46 -10.45 1.19
C ILE A 98 15.62 -10.37 0.20
N LYS A 99 16.85 -10.72 0.63
CA LYS A 99 18.01 -10.79 -0.27
C LYS A 99 17.80 -11.80 -1.40
N ALA A 100 17.28 -12.99 -1.08
CA ALA A 100 16.95 -14.01 -2.07
C ALA A 100 15.85 -13.52 -3.04
N LEU A 101 14.78 -12.92 -2.53
CA LEU A 101 13.68 -12.38 -3.34
C LEU A 101 14.16 -11.29 -4.32
N ASN A 102 15.02 -10.38 -3.86
CA ASN A 102 15.59 -9.33 -4.70
C ASN A 102 16.45 -9.93 -5.82
N LYS A 103 17.25 -10.95 -5.52
CA LYS A 103 18.05 -11.66 -6.53
C LYS A 103 17.17 -12.33 -7.57
N LEU A 104 16.13 -13.06 -7.15
CA LEU A 104 15.16 -13.70 -8.05
C LEU A 104 14.43 -12.67 -8.93
N THR A 105 14.06 -11.51 -8.36
CA THR A 105 13.43 -10.42 -9.11
C THR A 105 14.33 -9.88 -10.20
N GLY A 106 15.62 -9.68 -9.90
CA GLY A 106 16.59 -9.22 -10.91
C GLY A 106 16.84 -10.25 -12.02
N LEU A 107 16.86 -11.54 -11.67
CA LEU A 107 17.06 -12.62 -12.65
C LEU A 107 15.84 -12.85 -13.54
N GLY A 108 14.63 -12.67 -13.01
CA GLY A 108 13.37 -12.88 -13.74
C GLY A 108 12.85 -11.67 -14.51
N MET A 109 13.54 -10.52 -14.44
CA MET A 109 13.09 -9.30 -15.13
C MET A 109 13.47 -9.35 -16.62
N PRO A 110 12.50 -9.37 -17.55
CA PRO A 110 12.81 -9.36 -18.98
C PRO A 110 13.47 -8.03 -19.37
N LYS A 111 14.44 -8.09 -20.29
CA LYS A 111 15.00 -6.88 -20.93
C LYS A 111 14.12 -6.49 -22.10
N THR A 112 13.33 -5.44 -21.94
CA THR A 112 12.59 -4.84 -23.06
C THR A 112 13.56 -4.03 -23.91
N VAL A 113 13.62 -4.34 -25.20
CA VAL A 113 14.37 -3.56 -26.20
C VAL A 113 13.38 -2.91 -27.17
N ALA A 114 13.54 -1.62 -27.44
CA ALA A 114 12.79 -0.95 -28.48
C ALA A 114 13.35 -1.37 -29.84
N ILE A 115 12.48 -1.83 -30.73
CA ILE A 115 12.84 -2.11 -32.12
C ILE A 115 12.45 -0.86 -32.92
N ALA A 116 13.41 -0.35 -33.70
CA ALA A 116 13.23 0.78 -34.61
C ALA A 116 12.58 0.33 -35.92
#